data_AF-A0A953BEI4-F1
#
_entry.id   AF-A0A953BEI4-F1
#
_cell.length_a   1.000
_cell.length_b   1.000
_cell.length_c   1.000
_cell.angle_alpha   90.00
_cell.angle_beta   90.00
_cell.angle_gamma   90.00
#
_symmetry.space_group_name_H-M   'P 1'
#
loop_
_entity.id
_entity.type
_entity.pdbx_description
1 polymer ?
#
loop_
_entity_poly.entity_id
_entity_poly.type
_entity_poly.pdbx_seq_one_letter_code
_entity_poly.pdbx_strand_id
1 'polypeptide(L)'
;MTGHLAAIFAAAACSFGPGDSDSTKAFVDPAGDAFLRRTDLGADGPVPPDHIPDLLRIDISGWSPTNGVLDPFTGVVVDARTAHTFRLDVVIAGLVNPPGPVEPFNFDSMRFGPRPLVAFIDLDIDGNRDTGGELGGAAEVRYLANIARFGGLPANAQRDRAARSADDLDLNFFTDPQIERTGADFSLVLCGCFEPIILSRSGGNQNDIFEAGETWVLLGRFFERAKGYRNASAVFGGSAPGLYDPLTRIRFSHNPQTDQTTISLVFALDMIGAAMLQGGPIQSPNFIVSDHASIEEAVLDLVDAANGFLFEPERTLTRDWRDVDPNDVLDVTTWRITALVGTPYALPEDTLYVWSDVGFDTIPGDFNGDGKVDQADIDALLAFISHYDGSSADADGVVNGIVVIPDFGWNFSLFDLNYDGTVSLDDLPDILTCPADLTTSAEPTHPGYGIPDGQVDAEDFFYYLDQFVAGNLAVADLTGSSNPNHPAYGVPNGILDIEDLFFFLDQFVAGCF
;
A
#
# COMPACT_ATOMS: atom_id res chain seq x y z
N MET A 1 -8.81 48.87 -34.66
CA MET A 1 -8.93 48.52 -33.23
C MET A 1 -8.59 47.04 -33.13
N THR A 2 -7.31 46.75 -32.97
CA THR A 2 -6.75 45.40 -32.91
C THR A 2 -6.31 45.19 -31.46
N GLY A 3 -7.11 44.47 -30.69
CA GLY A 3 -6.78 44.06 -29.33
C GLY A 3 -6.25 42.63 -29.37
N HIS A 4 -4.95 42.47 -29.20
CA HIS A 4 -4.34 41.18 -28.90
C HIS A 4 -4.56 40.88 -27.42
N LEU A 5 -5.37 39.87 -27.10
CA LEU A 5 -5.29 39.19 -25.81
C LEU A 5 -4.07 38.26 -25.88
N ALA A 6 -3.03 38.59 -25.12
CA ALA A 6 -1.97 37.67 -24.79
C ALA A 6 -2.39 36.90 -23.53
N ALA A 7 -2.63 35.60 -23.66
CA ALA A 7 -2.78 34.69 -22.53
C ALA A 7 -1.40 34.56 -21.86
N ILE A 8 -1.30 35.02 -20.61
CA ILE A 8 -0.12 34.80 -19.76
C ILE A 8 -0.32 33.42 -19.12
N PHE A 9 0.35 32.40 -19.66
CA PHE A 9 0.58 31.17 -18.91
C PHE A 9 1.58 31.48 -17.80
N ALA A 10 1.09 31.54 -16.56
CA ALA A 10 1.95 31.48 -15.38
C ALA A 10 2.40 30.02 -15.21
N ALA A 11 3.49 29.66 -15.88
CA ALA A 11 4.26 28.50 -15.48
C ALA A 11 4.73 28.75 -14.04
N ALA A 12 4.22 27.98 -13.09
CA ALA A 12 4.78 27.91 -11.74
C ALA A 12 6.19 27.31 -11.88
N ALA A 13 7.17 28.19 -12.13
CA ALA A 13 8.56 27.84 -11.97
C ALA A 13 8.77 27.59 -10.48
N CYS A 14 8.76 26.32 -10.07
CA CYS A 14 9.30 25.89 -8.79
C CYS A 14 10.73 26.41 -8.70
N SER A 15 10.92 27.49 -7.96
CA SER A 15 12.24 27.94 -7.58
C SER A 15 12.83 26.86 -6.69
N PHE A 16 13.77 26.08 -7.23
CA PHE A 16 14.65 25.22 -6.43
C PHE A 16 15.49 26.13 -5.53
N GLY A 17 14.96 26.40 -4.33
CA GLY A 17 15.72 26.97 -3.25
C GLY A 17 16.87 26.01 -2.88
N PRO A 18 18.03 26.52 -2.45
CA PRO A 18 19.12 25.67 -2.02
C PRO A 18 18.70 24.89 -0.76
N GLY A 19 18.51 23.57 -0.95
CA GLY A 19 18.50 22.55 0.10
C GLY A 19 17.39 22.70 1.13
N ASP A 20 16.15 22.40 0.75
CA ASP A 20 15.19 21.96 1.75
C ASP A 20 15.76 20.67 2.34
N SER A 21 16.16 20.71 3.61
CA SER A 21 16.55 19.51 4.34
C SER A 21 15.31 18.65 4.40
N ASP A 22 15.24 17.64 3.53
CA ASP A 22 14.08 16.76 3.43
C ASP A 22 13.93 16.03 4.77
N SER A 23 13.11 16.59 5.65
CA SER A 23 12.92 16.10 7.02
C SER A 23 11.72 15.17 7.12
N THR A 24 10.96 15.04 6.04
CA THR A 24 9.71 14.29 5.97
C THR A 24 9.54 13.72 4.58
N LYS A 25 9.36 12.41 4.49
CA LYS A 25 8.96 11.72 3.27
C LYS A 25 7.49 11.33 3.40
N ALA A 26 6.70 11.68 2.40
CA ALA A 26 5.29 11.35 2.32
C ALA A 26 5.06 10.37 1.17
N PHE A 27 4.23 9.37 1.44
CA PHE A 27 3.74 8.41 0.48
C PHE A 27 2.21 8.56 0.46
N VAL A 28 1.63 8.81 -0.72
CA VAL A 28 0.23 9.19 -0.87
C VAL A 28 -0.47 8.15 -1.71
N ASP A 29 -1.68 7.78 -1.29
CA ASP A 29 -2.58 6.88 -1.98
C ASP A 29 -3.82 7.67 -2.43
N PRO A 30 -4.49 7.29 -3.54
CA PRO A 30 -5.80 7.82 -3.87
C PRO A 30 -6.81 7.59 -2.74
N ALA A 31 -7.87 8.41 -2.70
CA ALA A 31 -8.96 8.17 -1.77
C ALA A 31 -10.12 7.49 -2.50
N GLY A 32 -10.77 6.53 -1.86
CA GLY A 32 -11.98 5.87 -2.36
C GLY A 32 -11.73 4.71 -3.32
N ASP A 33 -10.51 4.20 -3.42
CA ASP A 33 -10.09 3.05 -4.21
C ASP A 33 -9.97 1.76 -3.38
N ALA A 34 -10.29 1.79 -2.09
CA ALA A 34 -10.32 0.60 -1.27
C ALA A 34 -11.48 -0.37 -1.65
N PHE A 35 -11.14 -1.64 -1.88
CA PHE A 35 -12.07 -2.71 -2.21
C PHE A 35 -11.76 -3.98 -1.41
N LEU A 36 -12.79 -4.69 -0.95
CA LEU A 36 -12.60 -5.92 -0.18
C LEU A 36 -12.03 -7.05 -1.05
N ARG A 37 -10.86 -7.55 -0.67
CA ARG A 37 -10.18 -8.73 -1.21
C ARG A 37 -10.12 -9.82 -0.14
N ARG A 38 -11.18 -10.64 -0.11
CA ARG A 38 -11.40 -11.71 0.87
C ARG A 38 -10.49 -12.90 0.66
N THR A 39 -9.85 -13.39 1.70
CA THR A 39 -8.88 -14.50 1.58
C THR A 39 -9.43 -15.87 2.01
N ASP A 40 -10.66 -15.93 2.49
CA ASP A 40 -11.31 -17.15 2.94
C ASP A 40 -11.75 -18.03 1.77
N LEU A 41 -11.92 -19.33 2.03
CA LEU A 41 -12.37 -20.27 1.02
C LEU A 41 -13.81 -19.95 0.59
N GLY A 42 -13.98 -19.58 -0.68
CA GLY A 42 -15.27 -19.17 -1.26
C GLY A 42 -15.53 -17.68 -1.24
N ALA A 43 -14.63 -16.88 -0.63
CA ALA A 43 -14.76 -15.43 -0.50
C ALA A 43 -16.12 -14.99 0.08
N ASP A 44 -16.71 -15.76 0.98
CA ASP A 44 -18.06 -15.54 1.52
C ASP A 44 -18.09 -15.23 3.03
N GLY A 45 -16.93 -15.28 3.69
CA GLY A 45 -16.72 -14.97 5.09
C GLY A 45 -17.35 -13.62 5.53
N PRO A 46 -17.93 -13.56 6.73
CA PRO A 46 -18.58 -12.35 7.22
C PRO A 46 -17.52 -11.30 7.58
N VAL A 47 -17.64 -10.12 6.98
CA VAL A 47 -16.81 -8.95 7.28
C VAL A 47 -17.54 -7.98 8.20
N PRO A 48 -16.83 -7.17 9.00
CA PRO A 48 -17.46 -6.09 9.76
C PRO A 48 -18.25 -5.15 8.83
N PRO A 49 -19.46 -4.72 9.22
CA PRO A 49 -20.32 -3.90 8.37
C PRO A 49 -19.85 -2.45 8.29
N ASP A 50 -20.27 -1.76 7.22
CA ASP A 50 -20.32 -0.30 7.11
C ASP A 50 -18.98 0.47 7.12
N HIS A 51 -17.84 -0.17 6.85
CA HIS A 51 -16.58 0.51 6.53
C HIS A 51 -15.52 -0.44 5.95
N ILE A 52 -14.77 0.05 4.98
CA ILE A 52 -13.60 -0.60 4.37
C ILE A 52 -12.42 0.34 4.64
N PRO A 53 -11.34 -0.11 5.32
CA PRO A 53 -10.17 0.73 5.54
C PRO A 53 -9.54 1.15 4.21
N ASP A 54 -9.32 2.45 4.06
CA ASP A 54 -8.83 3.11 2.84
C ASP A 54 -7.61 3.93 3.25
N LEU A 55 -6.44 3.50 2.76
CA LEU A 55 -5.17 4.13 3.04
C LEU A 55 -5.13 5.45 2.27
N LEU A 56 -4.75 6.54 2.92
CA LEU A 56 -4.64 7.84 2.24
C LEU A 56 -3.19 8.30 2.14
N ARG A 57 -2.43 8.07 3.21
CA ARG A 57 -1.07 8.60 3.31
C ARG A 57 -0.27 7.92 4.41
N ILE A 58 1.03 7.80 4.18
CA ILE A 58 2.03 7.54 5.21
C ILE A 58 3.07 8.65 5.20
N ASP A 59 3.26 9.32 6.33
CA ASP A 59 4.33 10.29 6.53
C ASP A 59 5.39 9.70 7.46
N ILE A 60 6.66 9.76 7.07
CA ILE A 60 7.79 9.42 7.93
C ILE A 60 8.74 10.61 8.04
N SER A 61 9.18 10.92 9.27
CA SER A 61 9.99 12.12 9.54
C SER A 61 11.00 11.92 10.65
N GLY A 62 12.11 12.65 10.56
CA GLY A 62 12.99 12.88 11.69
C GLY A 62 12.22 13.65 12.77
N TRP A 63 12.24 13.17 14.01
CA TRP A 63 11.36 13.67 15.06
C TRP A 63 12.13 14.03 16.33
N SER A 64 11.70 15.12 16.99
CA SER A 64 12.17 15.50 18.31
C SER A 64 10.97 15.71 19.24
N PRO A 65 10.66 14.74 20.13
CA PRO A 65 9.55 14.86 21.05
C PRO A 65 9.82 15.93 22.11
N THR A 66 8.79 16.71 22.46
CA THR A 66 8.87 17.69 23.55
C THR A 66 9.05 16.99 24.90
N ASN A 67 8.42 15.83 25.08
CA ASN A 67 8.58 14.96 26.24
C ASN A 67 8.47 13.49 25.84
N GLY A 68 9.58 12.88 25.42
CA GLY A 68 9.60 11.49 24.94
C GLY A 68 9.02 10.46 25.91
N VAL A 69 9.15 10.67 27.22
CA VAL A 69 8.73 9.71 28.25
C VAL A 69 7.23 9.70 28.48
N LEU A 70 6.58 10.87 28.49
CA LEU A 70 5.14 10.98 28.80
C LEU A 70 4.27 11.16 27.55
N ASP A 71 4.77 11.88 26.55
CA ASP A 71 4.07 12.19 25.32
C ASP A 71 5.06 12.25 24.14
N PRO A 72 5.45 11.09 23.59
CA PRO A 72 6.39 11.05 22.47
C PRO A 72 5.79 11.66 21.19
N PHE A 73 4.47 11.83 21.11
CA PHE A 73 3.77 12.20 19.88
C PHE A 73 3.62 13.72 19.68
N THR A 74 3.90 14.52 20.72
CA THR A 74 3.96 15.99 20.62
C THR A 74 5.41 16.44 20.56
N GLY A 75 5.77 17.20 19.54
CA GLY A 75 7.16 17.50 19.21
C GLY A 75 7.26 18.32 17.94
N VAL A 76 8.46 18.35 17.37
CA VAL A 76 8.76 19.03 16.12
C VAL A 76 9.49 18.10 15.17
N VAL A 77 9.24 18.28 13.88
CA VAL A 77 10.03 17.66 12.82
C VAL A 77 11.44 18.28 12.84
N VAL A 78 12.46 17.45 12.66
CA VAL A 78 13.88 17.82 12.60
C VAL A 78 14.56 17.12 11.41
N ASP A 79 15.76 17.57 11.02
CA ASP A 79 16.52 16.92 9.93
C ASP A 79 16.75 15.43 10.26
N ALA A 80 16.26 14.56 9.37
CA ALA A 80 16.27 13.11 9.53
C ALA A 80 17.68 12.55 9.77
N ARG A 81 18.71 13.14 9.16
CA ARG A 81 20.11 12.69 9.30
C ARG A 81 20.72 12.97 10.67
N THR A 82 20.06 13.81 11.46
CA THR A 82 20.51 14.18 12.82
C THR A 82 19.47 13.85 13.88
N ALA A 83 18.36 13.23 13.47
CA ALA A 83 17.30 12.86 14.38
C ALA A 83 17.72 11.64 15.21
N HIS A 84 17.35 11.63 16.49
CA HIS A 84 17.54 10.47 17.37
C HIS A 84 16.28 9.60 17.44
N THR A 85 15.13 10.15 17.04
CA THR A 85 13.85 9.43 16.94
C THR A 85 13.20 9.74 15.60
N PHE A 86 12.34 8.85 15.12
CA PHE A 86 11.49 9.12 13.98
C PHE A 86 10.02 9.09 14.38
N ARG A 87 9.18 9.72 13.57
CA ARG A 87 7.73 9.63 13.65
C ARG A 87 7.19 9.09 12.32
N LEU A 88 6.34 8.08 12.44
CA LEU A 88 5.56 7.50 11.35
C LEU A 88 4.08 7.76 11.63
N ASP A 89 3.39 8.44 10.71
CA ASP A 89 1.95 8.66 10.76
C ASP A 89 1.28 7.93 9.58
N VAL A 90 0.37 7.00 9.87
CA VAL A 90 -0.49 6.33 8.88
C VAL A 90 -1.87 6.98 8.94
N VAL A 91 -2.38 7.46 7.81
CA VAL A 91 -3.68 8.14 7.70
C VAL A 91 -4.63 7.26 6.92
N ILE A 92 -5.74 6.90 7.56
CA ILE A 92 -6.81 6.08 6.99
C ILE A 92 -8.07 6.95 6.85
N ALA A 93 -8.79 6.82 5.74
CA ALA A 93 -10.08 7.46 5.53
C ALA A 93 -11.12 6.88 6.50
N GLY A 94 -11.95 7.74 7.08
CA GLY A 94 -12.98 7.36 8.02
C GLY A 94 -12.49 7.03 9.43
N LEU A 95 -13.42 6.51 10.24
CA LEU A 95 -13.14 5.98 11.57
C LEU A 95 -12.76 4.50 11.49
N VAL A 96 -11.50 4.19 11.77
CA VAL A 96 -11.02 2.84 12.09
C VAL A 96 -10.63 2.69 13.56
N ASN A 97 -10.79 1.48 14.10
CA ASN A 97 -10.53 1.09 15.47
C ASN A 97 -9.21 0.30 15.59
N PRO A 98 -8.55 0.33 16.76
CA PRO A 98 -7.48 -0.62 17.05
C PRO A 98 -7.94 -2.07 16.84
N PRO A 99 -7.10 -2.98 16.32
CA PRO A 99 -7.47 -4.37 16.14
C PRO A 99 -7.73 -5.06 17.49
N GLY A 100 -8.83 -5.79 17.58
CA GLY A 100 -9.05 -6.77 18.65
C GLY A 100 -8.26 -8.06 18.41
N PRO A 101 -8.22 -8.97 19.40
CA PRO A 101 -7.52 -10.24 19.26
C PRO A 101 -8.20 -11.15 18.22
N VAL A 102 -7.41 -11.78 17.34
CA VAL A 102 -7.89 -12.69 16.26
C VAL A 102 -7.45 -14.14 16.45
N GLU A 103 -6.84 -14.48 17.60
CA GLU A 103 -6.37 -15.84 17.84
C GLU A 103 -7.53 -16.84 18.01
N PRO A 104 -7.40 -18.10 17.57
CA PRO A 104 -8.48 -19.09 17.61
C PRO A 104 -9.13 -19.31 18.99
N PHE A 105 -8.39 -19.07 20.08
CA PHE A 105 -8.88 -19.26 21.45
C PHE A 105 -9.34 -17.97 22.14
N ASN A 106 -9.15 -16.81 21.49
CA ASN A 106 -9.48 -15.50 22.02
C ASN A 106 -9.91 -14.55 20.89
N PHE A 107 -10.82 -15.02 20.03
CA PHE A 107 -11.29 -14.23 18.91
C PHE A 107 -12.33 -13.19 19.38
N ASP A 108 -11.94 -11.92 19.33
CA ASP A 108 -12.78 -10.75 19.61
C ASP A 108 -12.29 -9.59 18.74
N SER A 109 -12.36 -9.76 17.41
CA SER A 109 -11.77 -8.84 16.44
C SER A 109 -12.31 -7.41 16.55
N MET A 110 -13.55 -7.25 17.02
CA MET A 110 -14.25 -5.97 17.20
C MET A 110 -14.20 -5.42 18.64
N ARG A 111 -13.30 -5.93 19.48
CA ARG A 111 -13.21 -5.55 20.91
C ARG A 111 -13.19 -4.05 21.17
N PHE A 112 -12.50 -3.29 20.32
CA PHE A 112 -12.31 -1.84 20.47
C PHE A 112 -13.21 -1.02 19.54
N GLY A 113 -14.15 -1.67 18.83
CA GLY A 113 -15.13 -1.04 17.97
C GLY A 113 -15.43 -1.84 16.70
N PRO A 114 -16.47 -1.44 15.96
CA PRO A 114 -17.01 -2.21 14.83
C PRO A 114 -16.18 -2.13 13.54
N ARG A 115 -15.10 -1.33 13.51
CA ARG A 115 -14.29 -1.06 12.31
C ARG A 115 -12.81 -1.35 12.58
N PRO A 116 -12.44 -2.59 12.99
CA PRO A 116 -11.06 -2.92 13.32
C PRO A 116 -10.12 -2.77 12.11
N LEU A 117 -8.99 -2.10 12.32
CA LEU A 117 -7.91 -2.00 11.32
C LEU A 117 -6.92 -3.13 11.51
N VAL A 118 -6.64 -3.86 10.43
CA VAL A 118 -5.42 -4.66 10.29
C VAL A 118 -4.51 -4.00 9.26
N ALA A 119 -3.22 -3.96 9.56
CA ALA A 119 -2.23 -3.36 8.67
C ALA A 119 -0.85 -4.00 8.84
N PHE A 120 -0.13 -4.10 7.73
CA PHE A 120 1.29 -4.41 7.65
C PHE A 120 1.95 -3.31 6.83
N ILE A 121 2.66 -2.41 7.52
CA ILE A 121 3.43 -1.34 6.89
C ILE A 121 4.89 -1.74 6.96
N ASP A 122 5.41 -2.19 5.84
CA ASP A 122 6.76 -2.75 5.72
C ASP A 122 7.74 -1.63 5.36
N LEU A 123 8.86 -1.57 6.08
CA LEU A 123 9.92 -0.57 5.93
C LEU A 123 11.20 -1.27 5.51
N ASP A 124 11.68 -0.91 4.32
CA ASP A 124 12.99 -1.28 3.80
C ASP A 124 13.94 -0.11 4.04
N ILE A 125 14.89 -0.32 4.96
CA ILE A 125 15.73 0.76 5.49
C ILE A 125 17.09 0.83 4.83
N ASP A 126 17.52 -0.24 4.15
CA ASP A 126 18.82 -0.34 3.47
C ASP A 126 18.70 -0.18 1.93
N GLY A 127 17.48 -0.17 1.40
CA GLY A 127 17.20 -0.09 -0.03
C GLY A 127 17.58 -1.35 -0.79
N ASN A 128 17.89 -2.45 -0.11
CA ASN A 128 18.29 -3.70 -0.69
C ASN A 128 17.11 -4.67 -0.74
N ARG A 129 16.65 -5.00 -1.95
CA ARG A 129 15.59 -5.99 -2.08
C ARG A 129 16.01 -7.35 -1.51
N ASP A 130 17.29 -7.69 -1.53
CA ASP A 130 17.78 -9.02 -1.22
C ASP A 130 17.85 -9.36 0.28
N THR A 131 17.69 -8.37 1.15
CA THR A 131 17.57 -8.49 2.60
C THR A 131 16.10 -8.58 3.02
N GLY A 132 15.83 -8.76 4.30
CA GLY A 132 14.51 -8.58 4.88
C GLY A 132 13.45 -9.60 4.48
N GLY A 133 12.28 -9.47 5.10
CA GLY A 133 11.10 -10.27 4.81
C GLY A 133 10.81 -11.40 5.79
N GLU A 134 9.88 -12.25 5.40
CA GLU A 134 9.21 -13.21 6.27
C GLU A 134 9.37 -14.63 5.73
N LEU A 135 9.42 -15.62 6.61
CA LEU A 135 9.56 -17.02 6.22
C LEU A 135 8.28 -17.82 6.53
N GLY A 136 7.96 -18.78 5.67
CA GLY A 136 6.78 -19.64 5.84
C GLY A 136 5.48 -18.84 5.81
N GLY A 137 4.46 -19.29 6.55
CA GLY A 137 3.12 -18.66 6.52
C GLY A 137 3.08 -17.18 6.99
N ALA A 138 4.16 -16.66 7.59
CA ALA A 138 4.23 -15.23 7.89
C ALA A 138 4.39 -14.38 6.61
N ALA A 139 4.93 -14.94 5.52
CA ALA A 139 5.06 -14.25 4.24
C ALA A 139 3.73 -14.11 3.50
N GLU A 140 2.81 -15.08 3.66
CA GLU A 140 1.50 -15.11 3.00
C GLU A 140 0.60 -13.92 3.35
N VAL A 141 0.86 -13.25 4.49
CA VAL A 141 0.09 -12.09 4.95
C VAL A 141 0.80 -10.76 4.70
N ARG A 142 1.87 -10.75 3.90
CA ARG A 142 2.64 -9.56 3.55
C ARG A 142 2.27 -9.02 2.18
N TYR A 143 2.76 -7.81 1.89
CA TYR A 143 2.50 -7.07 0.66
C TYR A 143 2.72 -7.92 -0.60
N LEU A 144 3.88 -8.55 -0.77
CA LEU A 144 4.20 -9.30 -2.00
C LEU A 144 3.32 -10.54 -2.22
N ALA A 145 2.79 -11.15 -1.16
CA ALA A 145 1.88 -12.28 -1.28
C ALA A 145 0.46 -11.87 -1.69
N ASN A 146 0.08 -10.59 -1.51
CA ASN A 146 -1.31 -10.13 -1.65
C ASN A 146 -1.50 -9.04 -2.70
N ILE A 147 -0.43 -8.41 -3.19
CA ILE A 147 -0.54 -7.24 -4.07
C ILE A 147 -1.30 -7.54 -5.38
N ALA A 148 -1.12 -8.73 -5.96
CA ALA A 148 -1.83 -9.12 -7.17
C ALA A 148 -3.35 -9.26 -6.99
N ARG A 149 -3.86 -9.41 -5.76
CA ARG A 149 -5.32 -9.36 -5.50
C ARG A 149 -5.94 -7.99 -5.82
N PHE A 150 -5.09 -6.98 -6.02
CA PHE A 150 -5.49 -5.62 -6.41
C PHE A 150 -5.30 -5.37 -7.90
N GLY A 151 -5.05 -6.42 -8.68
CA GLY A 151 -5.00 -6.35 -10.14
C GLY A 151 -3.72 -5.74 -10.70
N GLY A 152 -2.65 -5.59 -9.90
CA GLY A 152 -1.41 -4.99 -10.36
C GLY A 152 -0.17 -5.55 -9.65
N LEU A 153 1.00 -5.28 -10.22
CA LEU A 153 2.30 -5.57 -9.62
C LEU A 153 3.00 -4.28 -9.20
N PRO A 154 3.93 -4.34 -8.23
CA PRO A 154 4.68 -3.15 -7.87
C PRO A 154 5.55 -2.68 -9.03
N ALA A 155 5.55 -1.39 -9.36
CA ALA A 155 6.34 -0.80 -10.45
C ALA A 155 7.85 -0.65 -10.12
N ASN A 156 8.37 -1.48 -9.21
CA ASN A 156 9.70 -1.37 -8.66
C ASN A 156 10.47 -2.71 -8.75
N ALA A 157 11.64 -2.75 -8.11
CA ALA A 157 12.50 -3.92 -8.15
C ALA A 157 11.92 -5.14 -7.41
N GLN A 158 10.75 -5.09 -6.80
CA GLN A 158 10.12 -6.25 -6.14
C GLN A 158 9.13 -7.00 -7.03
N ARG A 159 8.84 -6.51 -8.25
CA ARG A 159 7.78 -7.04 -9.12
C ARG A 159 7.92 -8.51 -9.47
N ASP A 160 9.15 -9.01 -9.60
CA ASP A 160 9.46 -10.40 -9.91
C ASP A 160 9.28 -11.34 -8.71
N ARG A 161 8.94 -10.80 -7.54
CA ARG A 161 8.72 -11.53 -6.29
C ARG A 161 7.29 -11.45 -5.78
N ALA A 162 6.43 -10.68 -6.42
CA ALA A 162 5.02 -10.68 -6.08
C ALA A 162 4.36 -11.97 -6.56
N ALA A 163 3.55 -12.60 -5.70
CA ALA A 163 2.69 -13.70 -6.09
C ALA A 163 1.69 -13.20 -7.14
N ARG A 164 1.45 -13.99 -8.18
CA ARG A 164 0.45 -13.75 -9.23
C ARG A 164 -0.79 -14.62 -9.05
N SER A 165 -0.67 -15.73 -8.33
CA SER A 165 -1.77 -16.60 -7.91
C SER A 165 -1.46 -17.28 -6.58
N ALA A 166 -2.41 -18.06 -6.04
CA ALA A 166 -2.13 -18.82 -4.81
C ALA A 166 -1.14 -19.98 -5.01
N ASP A 167 -0.91 -20.43 -6.25
CA ASP A 167 0.11 -21.45 -6.53
C ASP A 167 1.54 -20.95 -6.24
N ASP A 168 1.73 -19.63 -6.29
CA ASP A 168 2.99 -18.98 -5.94
C ASP A 168 3.23 -18.92 -4.41
N LEU A 169 2.20 -19.20 -3.60
CA LEU A 169 2.29 -19.25 -2.13
C LEU A 169 2.74 -20.64 -1.66
N ASP A 170 3.88 -21.11 -2.16
CA ASP A 170 4.35 -22.49 -1.94
C ASP A 170 5.18 -22.71 -0.66
N LEU A 171 5.41 -21.63 0.10
CA LEU A 171 6.20 -21.58 1.33
C LEU A 171 7.66 -22.00 1.15
N ASN A 172 8.17 -21.97 -0.08
CA ASN A 172 9.52 -22.35 -0.42
C ASN A 172 10.32 -21.14 -0.90
N PHE A 173 11.14 -20.62 0.01
CA PHE A 173 12.07 -19.52 -0.21
C PHE A 173 12.94 -19.57 -1.49
N PHE A 174 13.15 -20.75 -2.09
CA PHE A 174 14.03 -20.93 -3.25
C PHE A 174 13.30 -21.04 -4.59
N THR A 175 11.97 -20.99 -4.60
CA THR A 175 11.15 -20.98 -5.82
C THR A 175 10.71 -19.56 -6.14
N ASP A 176 10.67 -19.24 -7.44
CA ASP A 176 10.11 -17.98 -7.89
C ASP A 176 8.57 -18.11 -7.97
N PRO A 177 7.83 -17.04 -7.64
CA PRO A 177 8.33 -15.77 -7.10
C PRO A 177 8.73 -15.88 -5.62
N GLN A 178 9.86 -15.28 -5.23
CA GLN A 178 10.37 -15.32 -3.85
C GLN A 178 9.64 -14.32 -2.91
N ILE A 179 8.35 -14.55 -2.63
CA ILE A 179 7.51 -13.66 -1.81
C ILE A 179 8.08 -13.40 -0.42
N GLU A 180 8.87 -14.34 0.11
CA GLU A 180 9.52 -14.27 1.42
C GLU A 180 10.57 -13.15 1.50
N ARG A 181 11.09 -12.70 0.36
CA ARG A 181 12.20 -11.75 0.24
C ARG A 181 11.69 -10.38 -0.14
N THR A 182 11.04 -9.71 0.79
CA THR A 182 10.36 -8.44 0.52
C THR A 182 11.29 -7.22 0.54
N GLY A 183 12.54 -7.35 0.98
CA GLY A 183 13.39 -6.18 1.31
C GLY A 183 13.00 -5.50 2.63
N ALA A 184 11.87 -5.88 3.25
CA ALA A 184 11.39 -5.21 4.44
C ALA A 184 12.19 -5.65 5.67
N ASP A 185 12.81 -4.70 6.37
CA ASP A 185 13.59 -4.96 7.57
C ASP A 185 12.79 -4.76 8.83
N PHE A 186 11.84 -3.83 8.81
CA PHE A 186 10.95 -3.52 9.92
C PHE A 186 9.51 -3.45 9.42
N SER A 187 8.57 -3.59 10.35
CA SER A 187 7.15 -3.43 10.07
C SER A 187 6.43 -2.77 11.24
N LEU A 188 5.51 -1.86 10.92
CA LEU A 188 4.38 -1.56 11.81
C LEU A 188 3.29 -2.61 11.55
N VAL A 189 2.95 -3.40 12.56
CA VAL A 189 2.05 -4.55 12.48
C VAL A 189 0.85 -4.34 13.41
N LEU A 190 -0.33 -4.24 12.80
CA LEU A 190 -1.63 -4.13 13.47
C LEU A 190 -2.44 -5.42 13.27
N CYS A 191 -1.84 -6.59 13.45
CA CYS A 191 -2.46 -7.87 13.07
C CYS A 191 -3.53 -8.41 14.03
N GLY A 192 -3.77 -7.76 15.18
CA GLY A 192 -4.60 -8.35 16.24
C GLY A 192 -3.99 -9.61 16.88
N CYS A 193 -2.70 -9.90 16.65
CA CYS A 193 -2.03 -11.06 17.24
C CYS A 193 -1.75 -10.90 18.75
N PHE A 194 -1.81 -9.68 19.27
CA PHE A 194 -1.62 -9.39 20.68
C PHE A 194 -2.70 -8.41 21.14
N GLU A 195 -3.24 -8.65 22.33
CA GLU A 195 -4.14 -7.68 22.94
C GLU A 195 -3.35 -6.47 23.45
N PRO A 196 -3.63 -5.25 22.96
CA PRO A 196 -2.92 -4.07 23.41
C PRO A 196 -3.38 -3.59 24.79
N ILE A 197 -2.47 -2.95 25.53
CA ILE A 197 -2.77 -2.30 26.80
C ILE A 197 -3.12 -0.84 26.54
N ILE A 198 -4.31 -0.41 26.93
CA ILE A 198 -4.71 1.00 26.80
C ILE A 198 -4.05 1.83 27.90
N LEU A 199 -3.12 2.71 27.54
CA LEU A 199 -2.40 3.59 28.47
C LEU A 199 -3.20 4.86 28.78
N SER A 200 -3.86 5.43 27.77
CA SER A 200 -4.68 6.63 27.95
C SER A 200 -5.77 6.74 26.90
N ARG A 201 -6.86 7.42 27.27
CA ARG A 201 -7.99 7.77 26.41
C ARG A 201 -8.28 9.26 26.63
N SER A 202 -8.61 9.97 25.57
CA SER A 202 -9.01 11.36 25.62
C SER A 202 -10.01 11.65 24.50
N GLY A 203 -10.87 12.65 24.70
CA GLY A 203 -12.04 12.85 23.84
C GLY A 203 -13.20 11.88 24.18
N GLY A 204 -14.28 11.98 23.40
CA GLY A 204 -15.43 11.08 23.39
C GLY A 204 -16.04 10.72 24.75
N ASN A 205 -16.56 9.50 24.86
CA ASN A 205 -17.27 8.99 26.03
C ASN A 205 -16.43 8.00 26.87
N GLN A 206 -15.28 7.54 26.35
CA GLN A 206 -14.32 6.67 27.04
C GLN A 206 -14.93 5.35 27.54
N ASN A 207 -15.83 4.74 26.77
CA ASN A 207 -16.56 3.50 27.10
C ASN A 207 -15.83 2.20 26.67
N ASP A 208 -14.52 2.26 26.42
CA ASP A 208 -13.70 1.18 25.84
C ASP A 208 -14.05 0.79 24.40
N ILE A 209 -14.80 1.63 23.69
CA ILE A 209 -14.97 1.61 22.23
C ILE A 209 -14.35 2.88 21.66
N PHE A 210 -13.48 2.75 20.66
CA PHE A 210 -12.86 3.90 20.03
C PHE A 210 -13.87 4.59 19.10
N GLU A 211 -14.20 5.84 19.42
CA GLU A 211 -15.24 6.60 18.72
C GLU A 211 -14.69 7.85 18.00
N ALA A 212 -15.52 8.48 17.18
CA ALA A 212 -15.13 9.68 16.47
C ALA A 212 -14.78 10.84 17.44
N GLY A 213 -13.62 11.47 17.22
CA GLY A 213 -13.11 12.54 18.08
C GLY A 213 -12.32 12.05 19.29
N GLU A 214 -12.07 10.75 19.41
CA GLU A 214 -11.21 10.19 20.45
C GLU A 214 -9.74 10.10 20.01
N THR A 215 -8.86 10.17 21.01
CA THR A 215 -7.43 9.86 20.90
C THR A 215 -7.06 8.86 21.98
N TRP A 216 -6.52 7.72 21.57
CA TRP A 216 -6.08 6.64 22.44
C TRP A 216 -4.58 6.42 22.29
N VAL A 217 -3.89 6.14 23.39
CA VAL A 217 -2.50 5.67 23.39
C VAL A 217 -2.48 4.23 23.88
N LEU A 218 -1.92 3.35 23.06
CA LEU A 218 -1.85 1.92 23.28
C LEU A 218 -0.40 1.50 23.48
N LEU A 219 -0.16 0.48 24.29
CA LEU A 219 1.11 -0.22 24.43
C LEU A 219 0.96 -1.64 23.92
N GLY A 220 1.82 -2.05 23.00
CA GLY A 220 1.80 -3.39 22.41
C GLY A 220 3.06 -3.66 21.60
N ARG A 221 3.15 -4.86 20.99
CA ARG A 221 4.24 -5.21 20.08
C ARG A 221 3.83 -4.86 18.65
N PHE A 222 3.75 -3.56 18.38
CA PHE A 222 3.28 -3.04 17.10
C PHE A 222 4.41 -2.82 16.11
N PHE A 223 5.65 -2.69 16.57
CA PHE A 223 6.80 -2.43 15.71
C PHE A 223 7.80 -3.58 15.88
N GLU A 224 8.09 -4.26 14.78
CA GLU A 224 8.94 -5.44 14.78
C GLU A 224 9.99 -5.36 13.67
N ARG A 225 11.14 -5.98 13.88
CA ARG A 225 12.06 -6.35 12.79
C ARG A 225 11.51 -7.60 12.11
N ALA A 226 11.72 -7.71 10.80
CA ALA A 226 11.28 -8.84 9.98
C ALA A 226 11.62 -10.18 10.62
N LYS A 227 10.64 -11.09 10.71
CA LYS A 227 10.85 -12.34 11.48
C LYS A 227 11.70 -13.35 10.71
N GLY A 228 11.96 -13.14 9.43
CA GLY A 228 12.96 -13.90 8.67
C GLY A 228 14.36 -13.84 9.29
N TYR A 229 14.66 -12.80 10.08
CA TYR A 229 15.92 -12.67 10.82
C TYR A 229 15.98 -13.44 12.15
N ARG A 230 14.86 -14.00 12.62
CA ARG A 230 14.73 -14.56 13.97
C ARG A 230 15.83 -15.55 14.33
N ASN A 231 16.14 -16.49 13.44
CA ASN A 231 17.10 -17.56 13.74
C ASN A 231 18.57 -17.10 13.63
N ALA A 232 18.82 -15.96 12.98
CA ALA A 232 20.15 -15.34 12.89
C ALA A 232 20.45 -14.41 14.09
N SER A 233 19.39 -13.91 14.71
CA SER A 233 19.41 -12.92 15.78
C SER A 233 19.89 -13.45 17.13
N ALA A 234 20.65 -12.62 17.86
CA ALA A 234 21.03 -12.83 19.25
C ALA A 234 20.15 -12.05 20.24
N VAL A 235 19.05 -11.44 19.78
CA VAL A 235 18.18 -10.59 20.59
C VAL A 235 17.35 -11.37 21.62
N PHE A 236 17.19 -10.77 22.80
CA PHE A 236 16.37 -11.23 23.91
C PHE A 236 15.38 -10.16 24.39
N GLY A 237 14.33 -10.57 25.12
CA GLY A 237 13.28 -9.67 25.64
C GLY A 237 12.08 -9.48 24.71
N GLY A 238 12.18 -9.96 23.47
CA GLY A 238 11.09 -10.03 22.51
C GLY A 238 9.98 -11.01 22.91
N SER A 239 8.97 -11.19 22.06
CA SER A 239 7.91 -12.19 22.27
C SER A 239 8.43 -13.63 22.18
N ALA A 240 9.54 -13.84 21.44
CA ALA A 240 10.29 -15.09 21.40
C ALA A 240 11.80 -14.81 21.27
N PRO A 241 12.67 -15.80 21.57
CA PRO A 241 14.10 -15.67 21.31
C PRO A 241 14.38 -15.31 19.84
N GLY A 242 15.25 -14.33 19.64
CA GLY A 242 15.65 -13.82 18.32
C GLY A 242 14.68 -12.79 17.71
N LEU A 243 13.46 -12.65 18.24
CA LEU A 243 12.52 -11.63 17.75
C LEU A 243 12.85 -10.27 18.35
N TYR A 244 12.99 -9.28 17.46
CA TYR A 244 13.13 -7.87 17.82
C TYR A 244 11.76 -7.20 17.65
N ASP A 245 10.95 -7.22 18.70
CA ASP A 245 9.56 -6.73 18.67
C ASP A 245 9.19 -6.00 19.98
N PRO A 246 9.94 -4.95 20.38
CA PRO A 246 9.77 -4.28 21.66
C PRO A 246 8.32 -3.82 21.93
N LEU A 247 7.98 -3.65 23.21
CA LEU A 247 6.75 -2.97 23.57
C LEU A 247 6.85 -1.49 23.17
N THR A 248 6.03 -1.09 22.20
CA THR A 248 5.99 0.26 21.65
C THR A 248 4.65 0.92 21.94
N ARG A 249 4.68 2.25 22.01
CA ARG A 249 3.47 3.06 22.14
C ARG A 249 3.03 3.50 20.76
N ILE A 250 1.75 3.33 20.46
CA ILE A 250 1.11 3.92 19.28
C ILE A 250 -0.07 4.78 19.70
N ARG A 251 -0.38 5.79 18.91
CA ARG A 251 -1.52 6.68 19.13
C ARG A 251 -2.51 6.55 17.99
N PHE A 252 -3.75 6.15 18.31
CA PHE A 252 -4.89 6.29 17.40
C PHE A 252 -5.57 7.62 17.69
N SER A 253 -5.87 8.40 16.64
CA SER A 253 -6.59 9.67 16.78
C SER A 253 -7.53 9.87 15.61
N HIS A 254 -8.83 9.99 15.88
CA HIS A 254 -9.82 10.26 14.83
C HIS A 254 -10.25 11.73 14.83
N ASN A 255 -10.16 12.37 13.67
CA ASN A 255 -10.63 13.73 13.46
C ASN A 255 -12.00 13.74 12.77
N PRO A 256 -13.08 14.13 13.47
CA PRO A 256 -14.43 14.11 12.90
C PRO A 256 -14.68 15.22 11.86
N GLN A 257 -13.78 16.19 11.72
CA GLN A 257 -13.92 17.25 10.71
C GLN A 257 -13.43 16.80 9.34
N THR A 258 -12.36 16.00 9.30
CA THR A 258 -11.81 15.44 8.07
C THR A 258 -12.29 14.01 7.84
N ASP A 259 -12.96 13.41 8.82
CA ASP A 259 -13.33 11.99 8.85
C ASP A 259 -12.12 11.11 8.51
N GLN A 260 -11.05 11.26 9.29
CA GLN A 260 -9.80 10.51 9.11
C GLN A 260 -9.28 10.04 10.46
N THR A 261 -8.77 8.81 10.51
CA THR A 261 -8.03 8.29 11.65
C THR A 261 -6.53 8.29 11.33
N THR A 262 -5.74 8.90 12.23
CA THR A 262 -4.28 8.85 12.18
C THR A 262 -3.74 7.89 13.23
N ILE A 263 -2.89 6.97 12.80
CA ILE A 263 -2.11 6.06 13.64
C ILE A 263 -0.67 6.56 13.67
N SER A 264 -0.21 7.04 14.83
CA SER A 264 1.16 7.54 15.02
C SER A 264 2.03 6.55 15.78
N LEU A 265 3.22 6.27 15.27
CA LEU A 265 4.33 5.63 15.97
C LEU A 265 5.48 6.63 16.13
N VAL A 266 6.11 6.64 17.31
CA VAL A 266 7.41 7.30 17.51
C VAL A 266 8.37 6.29 18.08
N PHE A 267 9.49 6.08 17.39
CA PHE A 267 10.48 5.07 17.77
C PHE A 267 11.90 5.63 17.68
N ALA A 268 12.82 5.00 18.39
CA ALA A 268 14.20 5.44 18.48
C ALA A 268 15.02 4.97 17.26
N LEU A 269 15.75 5.90 16.65
CA LEU A 269 16.75 5.58 15.63
C LEU A 269 18.02 5.04 16.28
N ASP A 270 18.44 5.64 17.39
CA ASP A 270 19.67 5.29 18.11
C ASP A 270 19.45 5.19 19.63
N MET A 271 20.52 4.88 20.38
CA MET A 271 20.43 4.76 21.83
C MET A 271 20.21 6.08 22.57
N ILE A 272 20.46 7.23 21.93
CA ILE A 272 20.11 8.56 22.47
C ILE A 272 18.59 8.71 22.44
N GLY A 273 17.97 8.37 21.31
CA GLY A 273 16.52 8.36 21.13
C GLY A 273 15.85 7.39 22.08
N ALA A 274 16.42 6.19 22.27
CA ALA A 274 15.87 5.21 23.22
C ALA A 274 15.85 5.78 24.65
N ALA A 275 16.94 6.44 25.08
CA ALA A 275 16.99 7.13 26.36
C ALA A 275 16.01 8.32 26.46
N MET A 276 15.76 9.03 25.35
CA MET A 276 14.75 10.10 25.30
C MET A 276 13.33 9.57 25.49
N LEU A 277 13.00 8.42 24.89
CA LEU A 277 11.66 7.82 24.95
C LEU A 277 11.39 7.07 26.24
N GLN A 278 12.40 6.42 26.83
CA GLN A 278 12.23 5.64 28.07
C GLN A 278 12.59 6.44 29.33
N GLY A 279 13.42 7.47 29.18
CA GLY A 279 14.04 8.19 30.27
C GLY A 279 15.27 7.47 30.81
N GLY A 280 16.07 8.17 31.61
CA GLY A 280 17.29 7.62 32.19
C GLY A 280 18.55 7.92 31.37
N PRO A 281 19.71 7.34 31.76
CA PRO A 281 20.96 7.53 31.05
C PRO A 281 21.00 6.72 29.74
N ILE A 282 21.77 7.21 28.75
CA ILE A 282 22.05 6.47 27.52
C ILE A 282 22.70 5.12 27.86
N GLN A 283 22.21 4.06 27.24
CA GLN A 283 22.73 2.69 27.37
C GLN A 283 23.47 2.30 26.09
N SER A 284 24.46 1.42 26.20
CA SER A 284 25.04 0.77 25.02
C SER A 284 24.05 -0.25 24.45
N PRO A 285 24.04 -0.47 23.12
CA PRO A 285 23.34 -1.62 22.52
C PRO A 285 23.76 -2.91 23.22
N ASN A 286 22.78 -3.71 23.63
CA ASN A 286 23.00 -4.91 24.46
C ASN A 286 22.14 -6.12 24.02
N PHE A 287 21.32 -5.93 22.98
CA PHE A 287 20.38 -6.88 22.39
C PHE A 287 19.23 -7.29 23.32
N ILE A 288 18.85 -6.42 24.26
CA ILE A 288 17.75 -6.63 25.22
C ILE A 288 16.62 -5.63 24.91
N VAL A 289 15.67 -6.02 24.06
CA VAL A 289 14.59 -5.11 23.62
C VAL A 289 13.54 -4.77 24.69
N SER A 290 13.68 -5.33 25.90
CA SER A 290 12.84 -4.99 27.05
C SER A 290 13.37 -3.81 27.88
N ASP A 291 14.61 -3.36 27.63
CA ASP A 291 15.10 -2.06 28.09
C ASP A 291 15.10 -1.07 26.92
N HIS A 292 16.19 -0.35 26.66
CA HIS A 292 16.31 0.57 25.54
C HIS A 292 16.33 -0.21 24.21
N ALA A 293 15.43 0.15 23.30
CA ALA A 293 15.36 -0.44 21.98
C ALA A 293 15.47 0.68 20.92
N SER A 294 16.28 0.47 19.88
CA SER A 294 16.46 1.37 18.73
C SER A 294 16.75 0.62 17.42
N ILE A 295 16.55 1.28 16.28
CA ILE A 295 16.92 0.74 14.96
C ILE A 295 18.43 0.42 14.91
N GLU A 296 19.28 1.31 15.44
CA GLU A 296 20.73 1.10 15.54
C GLU A 296 21.08 -0.25 16.19
N GLU A 297 20.47 -0.56 17.33
CA GLU A 297 20.71 -1.83 18.02
C GLU A 297 20.23 -3.04 17.21
N ALA A 298 19.07 -2.93 16.59
CA ALA A 298 18.52 -3.99 15.74
C ALA A 298 19.42 -4.26 14.52
N VAL A 299 20.00 -3.22 13.93
CA VAL A 299 20.94 -3.32 12.80
C VAL A 299 22.28 -3.90 13.26
N LEU A 300 22.80 -3.48 14.41
CA LEU A 300 24.04 -4.05 14.99
C LEU A 300 23.92 -5.57 15.20
N ASP A 301 22.76 -6.05 15.66
CA ASP A 301 22.49 -7.49 15.76
C ASP A 301 22.54 -8.19 14.38
N LEU A 302 22.01 -7.57 13.33
CA LEU A 302 22.09 -8.11 11.96
C LEU A 302 23.52 -8.12 11.42
N VAL A 303 24.30 -7.06 11.66
CA VAL A 303 25.71 -6.97 11.26
C VAL A 303 26.53 -8.07 11.94
N ASP A 304 26.30 -8.29 13.24
CA ASP A 304 26.95 -9.36 14.00
C ASP A 304 26.55 -10.74 13.46
N ALA A 305 25.26 -10.95 13.17
CA ALA A 305 24.74 -12.19 12.61
C ALA A 305 25.31 -12.49 11.21
N ALA A 306 25.37 -11.49 10.33
CA ALA A 306 25.89 -11.59 8.95
C ALA A 306 27.39 -11.93 8.89
N ASN A 307 28.13 -11.59 9.95
CA ASN A 307 29.53 -11.96 10.15
C ASN A 307 29.71 -13.37 10.72
N GLY A 308 28.64 -13.96 11.25
CA GLY A 308 28.60 -15.31 11.80
C GLY A 308 28.50 -16.42 10.75
N PHE A 309 28.33 -17.64 11.25
CA PHE A 309 28.07 -18.82 10.43
C PHE A 309 26.57 -19.12 10.43
N LEU A 310 25.90 -18.74 9.33
CA LEU A 310 24.47 -18.95 9.12
C LEU A 310 24.22 -19.97 8.01
N PHE A 311 23.06 -20.63 8.08
CA PHE A 311 22.53 -21.48 7.01
C PHE A 311 21.48 -20.73 6.21
N GLU A 312 21.10 -21.28 5.05
CA GLU A 312 19.94 -20.77 4.31
C GLU A 312 18.63 -21.17 5.03
N PRO A 313 17.56 -20.36 4.95
CA PRO A 313 17.45 -19.10 4.19
C PRO A 313 18.02 -17.86 4.88
N GLU A 314 18.33 -17.92 6.18
CA GLU A 314 18.72 -16.74 6.97
C GLU A 314 19.99 -16.08 6.47
N ARG A 315 20.94 -16.89 5.96
CA ARG A 315 22.16 -16.38 5.34
C ARG A 315 21.84 -15.49 4.14
N THR A 316 20.91 -15.88 3.28
CA THR A 316 20.50 -15.04 2.14
C THR A 316 19.92 -13.71 2.60
N LEU A 317 19.04 -13.73 3.61
CA LEU A 317 18.41 -12.52 4.13
C LEU A 317 19.40 -11.58 4.84
N THR A 318 20.42 -12.12 5.50
CA THR A 318 21.34 -11.33 6.34
C THR A 318 22.65 -10.96 5.66
N ARG A 319 23.08 -11.66 4.60
CA ARG A 319 24.45 -11.56 4.07
C ARG A 319 24.88 -10.13 3.76
N ASP A 320 23.97 -9.33 3.22
CA ASP A 320 24.29 -8.01 2.70
C ASP A 320 24.30 -6.94 3.82
N TRP A 321 23.94 -7.31 5.06
CA TRP A 321 24.18 -6.51 6.28
C TRP A 321 25.64 -6.53 6.74
N ARG A 322 26.49 -7.35 6.13
CA ARG A 322 27.90 -7.44 6.49
C ARG A 322 28.59 -6.09 6.29
N ASP A 323 29.30 -5.66 7.34
CA ASP A 323 30.10 -4.42 7.35
C ASP A 323 29.28 -3.14 7.12
N VAL A 324 27.95 -3.19 7.20
CA VAL A 324 27.08 -2.01 7.18
C VAL A 324 27.32 -1.18 8.43
N ASP A 325 27.54 0.12 8.28
CA ASP A 325 27.51 1.07 9.40
C ASP A 325 26.03 1.35 9.72
N PRO A 326 25.54 1.07 10.94
CA PRO A 326 24.15 1.37 11.29
C PRO A 326 23.74 2.81 10.99
N ASN A 327 24.65 3.78 11.10
CA ASN A 327 24.35 5.19 10.84
C ASN A 327 23.97 5.48 9.38
N ASP A 328 24.40 4.64 8.44
CA ASP A 328 24.12 4.82 7.01
C ASP A 328 22.65 4.50 6.66
N VAL A 329 21.94 3.79 7.55
CA VAL A 329 20.54 3.38 7.34
C VAL A 329 19.55 4.07 8.29
N LEU A 330 19.99 5.02 9.13
CA LEU A 330 19.10 5.73 10.06
C LEU A 330 18.37 6.95 9.45
N ASP A 331 18.75 7.37 8.25
CA ASP A 331 18.05 8.46 7.56
C ASP A 331 16.71 7.98 7.01
N VAL A 332 15.63 8.26 7.75
CA VAL A 332 14.28 7.81 7.39
C VAL A 332 13.75 8.32 6.05
N THR A 333 14.38 9.33 5.44
CA THR A 333 13.97 9.79 4.11
C THR A 333 14.49 8.92 2.98
N THR A 334 15.45 8.04 3.24
CA THR A 334 15.93 7.06 2.24
C THR A 334 15.08 5.80 2.23
N TRP A 335 14.32 5.53 3.30
CA TRP A 335 13.56 4.29 3.46
C TRP A 335 12.47 4.14 2.41
N ARG A 336 12.21 2.90 1.98
CA ARG A 336 11.05 2.54 1.16
C ARG A 336 9.96 1.99 2.07
N ILE A 337 8.71 2.27 1.70
CA ILE A 337 7.55 1.79 2.44
C ILE A 337 6.60 1.11 1.47
N THR A 338 6.12 -0.07 1.85
CA THR A 338 4.94 -0.68 1.26
C THR A 338 3.88 -0.87 2.34
N ALA A 339 2.62 -0.88 1.93
CA ALA A 339 1.49 -0.98 2.84
C ALA A 339 0.50 -2.01 2.35
N LEU A 340 0.00 -2.81 3.27
CA LEU A 340 -1.15 -3.69 3.08
C LEU A 340 -2.10 -3.44 4.25
N VAL A 341 -3.30 -2.96 3.96
CA VAL A 341 -4.32 -2.66 4.99
C VAL A 341 -5.61 -3.43 4.71
N GLY A 342 -6.37 -3.64 5.78
CA GLY A 342 -7.54 -4.47 5.75
C GLY A 342 -8.29 -4.50 7.07
N THR A 343 -9.17 -5.48 7.20
CA THR A 343 -9.94 -5.77 8.40
C THR A 343 -9.86 -7.27 8.70
N PRO A 344 -9.89 -7.68 9.97
CA PRO A 344 -10.16 -9.08 10.28
C PRO A 344 -11.59 -9.46 9.88
N TYR A 345 -11.86 -10.77 9.76
CA TYR A 345 -13.24 -11.26 9.69
C TYR A 345 -14.02 -10.92 10.96
N ALA A 346 -15.35 -10.88 10.83
CA ALA A 346 -16.26 -10.67 11.95
C ALA A 346 -16.44 -11.95 12.79
N LEU A 347 -16.20 -13.13 12.20
CA LEU A 347 -16.20 -14.44 12.84
C LEU A 347 -14.90 -15.18 12.51
N PRO A 348 -14.51 -16.22 13.27
CA PRO A 348 -13.38 -17.07 12.89
C PRO A 348 -13.63 -17.77 11.55
N GLU A 349 -12.69 -17.61 10.61
CA GLU A 349 -12.69 -18.24 9.29
C GLU A 349 -11.38 -19.02 9.06
N ASP A 350 -11.25 -19.66 7.88
CA ASP A 350 -10.05 -20.41 7.50
C ASP A 350 -8.82 -19.51 7.32
N THR A 351 -9.03 -18.21 7.10
CA THR A 351 -8.01 -17.15 7.12
C THR A 351 -8.41 -16.05 8.09
N LEU A 352 -7.45 -15.19 8.44
CA LEU A 352 -7.67 -14.18 9.49
C LEU A 352 -8.14 -12.82 8.96
N TYR A 353 -7.80 -12.47 7.71
CA TYR A 353 -7.86 -11.11 7.22
C TYR A 353 -8.56 -10.99 5.87
N VAL A 354 -9.26 -9.89 5.69
CA VAL A 354 -9.71 -9.39 4.40
C VAL A 354 -8.92 -8.13 4.11
N TRP A 355 -8.26 -8.10 2.97
CA TRP A 355 -7.53 -6.91 2.55
C TRP A 355 -8.48 -5.93 1.91
N SER A 356 -8.19 -4.65 2.05
CA SER A 356 -9.00 -3.60 1.47
C SER A 356 -8.21 -2.67 0.57
N ASP A 357 -6.91 -2.53 0.84
CA ASP A 357 -6.11 -1.53 0.16
C ASP A 357 -4.61 -1.82 0.28
N VAL A 358 -3.84 -1.25 -0.65
CA VAL A 358 -2.40 -1.46 -0.84
C VAL A 358 -1.71 -0.20 -1.33
N GLY A 359 -0.57 0.14 -0.74
CA GLY A 359 0.21 1.32 -1.15
C GLY A 359 1.68 1.00 -1.40
N PHE A 360 2.41 1.74 -2.24
CA PHE A 360 2.00 2.91 -3.06
C PHE A 360 2.38 2.79 -4.54
N ASP A 361 3.03 1.68 -4.91
CA ASP A 361 3.65 1.50 -6.23
C ASP A 361 2.85 0.54 -7.12
N THR A 362 1.53 0.48 -6.98
CA THR A 362 0.69 -0.47 -7.72
C THR A 362 -0.39 0.25 -8.49
N ILE A 363 -0.55 -0.11 -9.76
CA ILE A 363 -1.59 0.41 -10.63
C ILE A 363 -2.49 -0.78 -11.02
N PRO A 364 -3.79 -0.76 -10.68
CA PRO A 364 -4.72 -1.79 -11.14
C PRO A 364 -4.71 -1.89 -12.68
N GLY A 365 -4.48 -3.10 -13.20
CA GLY A 365 -4.30 -3.39 -14.63
C GLY A 365 -2.84 -3.52 -15.07
N ASP A 366 -1.86 -3.06 -14.29
CA ASP A 366 -0.43 -3.20 -14.63
C ASP A 366 0.05 -4.62 -14.26
N PHE A 367 -0.20 -5.58 -15.16
CA PHE A 367 0.12 -6.99 -14.95
C PHE A 367 1.60 -7.32 -15.13
N ASN A 368 2.34 -6.39 -15.74
CA ASN A 368 3.74 -6.57 -16.06
C ASN A 368 4.68 -5.79 -15.10
N GLY A 369 4.14 -4.86 -14.32
CA GLY A 369 4.82 -4.06 -13.30
C GLY A 369 5.79 -3.05 -13.89
N ASP A 370 5.46 -2.42 -15.02
CA ASP A 370 6.27 -1.36 -15.64
C ASP A 370 5.78 0.07 -15.32
N GLY A 371 4.74 0.18 -14.52
CA GLY A 371 4.14 1.42 -14.03
C GLY A 371 3.13 2.02 -15.01
N LYS A 372 2.56 1.23 -15.91
CA LYS A 372 1.54 1.62 -16.91
C LYS A 372 0.55 0.48 -17.15
N VAL A 373 -0.58 0.78 -17.79
CA VAL A 373 -1.65 -0.19 -18.08
C VAL A 373 -1.90 -0.20 -19.58
N ASP A 374 -0.94 -0.70 -20.36
CA ASP A 374 -0.96 -0.50 -21.80
C ASP A 374 -1.39 -1.76 -22.58
N GLN A 375 -1.18 -1.75 -23.90
CA GLN A 375 -1.51 -2.88 -24.77
C GLN A 375 -0.80 -4.19 -24.34
N ALA A 376 0.37 -4.11 -23.70
CA ALA A 376 1.07 -5.29 -23.20
C ALA A 376 0.28 -5.98 -22.08
N ASP A 377 -0.42 -5.22 -21.24
CA ASP A 377 -1.26 -5.76 -20.16
C ASP A 377 -2.55 -6.37 -20.71
N ILE A 378 -3.17 -5.70 -21.70
CA ILE A 378 -4.32 -6.24 -22.43
C ILE A 378 -3.93 -7.57 -23.10
N ASP A 379 -2.80 -7.61 -23.81
CA ASP A 379 -2.29 -8.82 -24.45
C ASP A 379 -2.01 -9.92 -23.42
N ALA A 380 -1.52 -9.57 -22.22
CA ALA A 380 -1.28 -10.52 -21.14
C ALA A 380 -2.59 -11.14 -20.61
N LEU A 381 -3.64 -10.34 -20.39
CA LEU A 381 -4.96 -10.83 -19.98
C LEU A 381 -5.57 -11.74 -21.04
N LEU A 382 -5.57 -11.30 -22.31
CA LEU A 382 -6.11 -12.09 -23.42
C LEU A 382 -5.35 -13.41 -23.62
N ALA A 383 -4.02 -13.38 -23.44
CA ALA A 383 -3.20 -14.58 -23.47
C ALA A 383 -3.53 -15.54 -22.31
N PHE A 384 -3.78 -15.00 -21.11
CA PHE A 384 -4.22 -15.79 -19.96
C PHE A 384 -5.55 -16.49 -20.25
N ILE A 385 -6.58 -15.73 -20.65
CA ILE A 385 -7.91 -16.27 -20.98
C ILE A 385 -7.77 -17.35 -22.07
N SER A 386 -7.10 -17.04 -23.18
CA SER A 386 -6.92 -17.99 -24.29
C SER A 386 -6.15 -19.25 -23.88
N HIS A 387 -5.31 -19.20 -22.85
CA HIS A 387 -4.53 -20.35 -22.39
C HIS A 387 -5.33 -21.24 -21.42
N TYR A 388 -6.10 -20.62 -20.52
CA TYR A 388 -6.71 -21.31 -19.40
C TYR A 388 -8.21 -21.61 -19.56
N ASP A 389 -8.95 -20.87 -20.40
CA ASP A 389 -10.39 -21.08 -20.67
C ASP A 389 -10.66 -22.50 -21.23
N GLY A 390 -11.44 -23.29 -20.50
CA GLY A 390 -11.71 -24.71 -20.78
C GLY A 390 -10.57 -25.70 -20.44
N SER A 391 -9.50 -25.23 -19.79
CA SER A 391 -8.41 -26.07 -19.28
C SER A 391 -8.76 -26.76 -17.95
N SER A 392 -7.82 -27.47 -17.33
CA SER A 392 -8.02 -28.02 -15.98
C SER A 392 -7.86 -26.99 -14.86
N ALA A 393 -7.32 -25.79 -15.16
CA ALA A 393 -7.21 -24.70 -14.18
C ALA A 393 -8.47 -23.84 -14.15
N ASP A 394 -9.27 -23.89 -15.20
CA ASP A 394 -10.60 -23.29 -15.26
C ASP A 394 -11.60 -24.22 -14.55
N ALA A 395 -12.20 -23.72 -13.46
CA ALA A 395 -12.99 -24.53 -12.55
C ALA A 395 -14.27 -25.09 -13.20
N ASP A 396 -14.83 -24.42 -14.21
CA ASP A 396 -16.01 -24.92 -14.93
C ASP A 396 -15.63 -25.82 -16.13
N GLY A 397 -14.40 -25.69 -16.64
CA GLY A 397 -13.85 -26.47 -17.74
C GLY A 397 -14.56 -26.23 -19.07
N VAL A 398 -15.21 -25.08 -19.24
CA VAL A 398 -16.02 -24.72 -20.41
C VAL A 398 -15.36 -23.58 -21.17
N VAL A 399 -15.00 -23.81 -22.44
CA VAL A 399 -14.53 -22.74 -23.33
C VAL A 399 -15.64 -21.71 -23.57
N ASN A 400 -15.64 -20.60 -22.84
CA ASN A 400 -16.68 -19.56 -22.89
C ASN A 400 -16.12 -18.12 -22.82
N GLY A 401 -14.80 -17.95 -22.81
CA GLY A 401 -14.11 -16.66 -22.66
C GLY A 401 -13.96 -16.19 -21.21
N ILE A 402 -14.23 -17.05 -20.23
CA ILE A 402 -14.17 -16.78 -18.80
C ILE A 402 -13.39 -17.92 -18.14
N VAL A 403 -12.38 -17.57 -17.35
CA VAL A 403 -11.65 -18.55 -16.52
C VAL A 403 -12.21 -18.46 -15.11
N VAL A 404 -12.91 -19.50 -14.64
CA VAL A 404 -13.44 -19.53 -13.27
C VAL A 404 -12.33 -19.96 -12.31
N ILE A 405 -12.04 -19.13 -11.30
CA ILE A 405 -10.98 -19.41 -10.34
C ILE A 405 -11.47 -20.48 -9.33
N PRO A 406 -10.82 -21.65 -9.24
CA PRO A 406 -11.19 -22.66 -8.26
C PRO A 406 -10.82 -22.19 -6.85
N ASP A 407 -11.67 -22.49 -5.86
CA ASP A 407 -11.43 -22.14 -4.45
C ASP A 407 -11.17 -20.64 -4.25
N PHE A 408 -11.92 -19.79 -4.98
CA PHE A 408 -11.79 -18.34 -4.94
C PHE A 408 -11.81 -17.76 -3.52
N GLY A 409 -11.07 -16.68 -3.32
CA GLY A 409 -10.77 -16.09 -2.03
C GLY A 409 -9.46 -16.65 -1.49
N TRP A 410 -9.38 -17.95 -1.21
CA TRP A 410 -8.09 -18.59 -0.96
C TRP A 410 -7.20 -18.47 -2.20
N ASN A 411 -7.70 -18.96 -3.33
CA ASN A 411 -7.10 -18.76 -4.63
C ASN A 411 -7.47 -17.38 -5.21
N PHE A 412 -6.61 -16.87 -6.08
CA PHE A 412 -6.77 -15.59 -6.75
C PHE A 412 -5.96 -15.59 -8.04
N SER A 413 -6.21 -14.57 -8.87
CA SER A 413 -5.44 -14.30 -10.07
C SER A 413 -5.10 -12.82 -10.11
N LEU A 414 -3.87 -12.50 -10.52
CA LEU A 414 -3.47 -11.14 -10.88
C LEU A 414 -4.41 -10.50 -11.91
N PHE A 415 -5.05 -11.33 -12.74
CA PHE A 415 -5.91 -10.91 -13.84
C PHE A 415 -7.38 -10.72 -13.46
N ASP A 416 -7.79 -10.98 -12.22
CA ASP A 416 -9.14 -10.74 -11.70
C ASP A 416 -9.17 -9.35 -11.03
N LEU A 417 -9.45 -8.30 -11.81
CA LEU A 417 -9.39 -6.91 -11.35
C LEU A 417 -10.57 -6.54 -10.47
N ASN A 418 -11.76 -7.03 -10.86
CA ASN A 418 -12.99 -6.70 -10.18
C ASN A 418 -13.20 -7.57 -8.93
N TYR A 419 -12.42 -8.65 -8.78
CA TYR A 419 -12.44 -9.62 -7.69
C TYR A 419 -13.77 -10.36 -7.56
N ASP A 420 -14.31 -10.79 -8.69
CA ASP A 420 -15.55 -11.56 -8.77
C ASP A 420 -15.33 -13.08 -8.84
N GLY A 421 -14.07 -13.52 -8.86
CA GLY A 421 -13.68 -14.92 -8.91
C GLY A 421 -13.64 -15.51 -10.31
N THR A 422 -13.71 -14.66 -11.32
CA THR A 422 -13.51 -15.03 -12.71
C THR A 422 -12.48 -14.11 -13.37
N VAL A 423 -11.82 -14.61 -14.41
CA VAL A 423 -10.97 -13.79 -15.29
C VAL A 423 -11.61 -13.75 -16.66
N SER A 424 -12.03 -12.58 -17.10
CA SER A 424 -12.77 -12.37 -18.34
C SER A 424 -12.43 -11.04 -18.99
N LEU A 425 -13.17 -10.68 -20.05
CA LEU A 425 -13.05 -9.33 -20.64
C LEU A 425 -13.62 -8.23 -19.74
N ASP A 426 -14.42 -8.57 -18.73
CA ASP A 426 -14.92 -7.61 -17.74
C ASP A 426 -13.81 -7.17 -16.76
N ASP A 427 -12.66 -7.88 -16.74
CA ASP A 427 -11.44 -7.51 -16.02
C ASP A 427 -10.50 -6.64 -16.83
N LEU A 428 -10.86 -6.29 -18.06
CA LEU A 428 -10.15 -5.21 -18.73
C LEU A 428 -10.37 -3.95 -17.87
N PRO A 429 -9.29 -3.30 -17.42
CA PRO A 429 -9.43 -2.10 -16.63
C PRO A 429 -10.29 -1.11 -17.41
N ASP A 430 -11.12 -0.33 -16.71
CA ASP A 430 -11.92 0.75 -17.33
C ASP A 430 -11.02 1.74 -18.11
N ILE A 431 -9.70 1.67 -17.94
CA ILE A 431 -8.65 2.27 -18.77
C ILE A 431 -8.80 1.96 -20.28
N LEU A 432 -9.47 0.87 -20.67
CA LEU A 432 -9.83 0.63 -22.07
C LEU A 432 -10.92 1.58 -22.58
N THR A 433 -11.62 2.30 -21.70
CA THR A 433 -12.21 3.58 -22.06
C THR A 433 -11.12 4.62 -22.02
N CYS A 434 -10.18 4.52 -22.96
CA CYS A 434 -9.27 5.58 -23.27
C CYS A 434 -10.13 6.68 -23.89
N PRO A 435 -10.61 7.70 -23.14
CA PRO A 435 -11.74 8.51 -23.60
C PRO A 435 -11.35 9.38 -24.80
N ALA A 436 -10.03 9.49 -25.03
CA ALA A 436 -9.45 10.14 -26.17
C ALA A 436 -9.18 9.21 -27.37
N ASP A 437 -9.20 7.88 -27.24
CA ASP A 437 -9.12 6.95 -28.38
C ASP A 437 -10.53 6.72 -28.93
N LEU A 438 -10.80 7.38 -30.04
CA LEU A 438 -12.13 7.47 -30.63
C LEU A 438 -12.16 6.90 -32.04
N THR A 439 -11.01 6.80 -32.72
CA THR A 439 -10.97 6.33 -34.10
C THR A 439 -9.60 5.85 -34.58
N THR A 440 -9.61 4.83 -35.44
CA THR A 440 -8.48 4.46 -36.29
C THR A 440 -8.17 5.52 -37.36
N SER A 441 -9.14 6.36 -37.74
CA SER A 441 -8.93 7.43 -38.72
C SER A 441 -10.05 8.48 -38.68
N ALA A 442 -9.65 9.75 -38.73
CA ALA A 442 -10.53 10.90 -38.83
C ALA A 442 -11.19 11.05 -40.21
N GLU A 443 -10.80 10.28 -41.23
CA GLU A 443 -11.43 10.38 -42.56
C GLU A 443 -12.79 9.67 -42.60
N PRO A 444 -13.92 10.37 -42.87
CA PRO A 444 -15.27 9.76 -42.83
C PRO A 444 -15.52 8.60 -43.80
N THR A 445 -14.66 8.44 -44.81
CA THR A 445 -14.73 7.33 -45.76
C THR A 445 -13.88 6.13 -45.37
N HIS A 446 -13.05 6.26 -44.33
CA HIS A 446 -12.20 5.17 -43.85
C HIS A 446 -13.04 4.14 -43.10
N PRO A 447 -12.80 2.82 -43.28
CA PRO A 447 -13.53 1.78 -42.56
C PRO A 447 -13.40 1.83 -41.03
N GLY A 448 -12.34 2.47 -40.52
CA GLY A 448 -12.09 2.67 -39.09
C GLY A 448 -12.60 4.01 -38.51
N TYR A 449 -13.40 4.78 -39.26
CA TYR A 449 -13.96 6.04 -38.79
C TYR A 449 -14.95 5.81 -37.63
N GLY A 450 -14.66 6.41 -36.48
CA GLY A 450 -15.40 6.24 -35.23
C GLY A 450 -15.25 4.86 -34.58
N ILE A 451 -14.15 4.15 -34.89
CA ILE A 451 -13.80 2.86 -34.29
C ILE A 451 -12.45 3.03 -33.59
N PRO A 452 -12.39 3.05 -32.24
CA PRO A 452 -11.14 3.12 -31.47
C PRO A 452 -10.14 2.02 -31.87
N ASP A 453 -8.85 2.30 -31.83
CA ASP A 453 -7.79 1.37 -32.27
C ASP A 453 -6.68 1.08 -31.24
N GLY A 454 -6.85 1.59 -30.02
CA GLY A 454 -5.91 1.47 -28.90
C GLY A 454 -4.81 2.52 -28.92
N GLN A 455 -4.82 3.47 -29.85
CA GLN A 455 -3.85 4.57 -29.91
C GLN A 455 -4.57 5.90 -29.80
N VAL A 456 -3.98 6.82 -29.03
CA VAL A 456 -4.39 8.23 -29.01
C VAL A 456 -3.43 9.00 -29.88
N ASP A 457 -3.88 9.42 -31.05
CA ASP A 457 -3.07 10.14 -32.00
C ASP A 457 -3.84 11.26 -32.73
N ALA A 458 -3.20 11.87 -33.74
CA ALA A 458 -3.80 13.01 -34.43
C ALA A 458 -5.18 12.68 -35.05
N GLU A 459 -5.44 11.43 -35.42
CA GLU A 459 -6.72 10.99 -35.96
C GLU A 459 -7.85 11.14 -34.92
N ASP A 460 -7.61 10.76 -33.66
CA ASP A 460 -8.59 10.96 -32.59
C ASP A 460 -8.88 12.42 -32.32
N PHE A 461 -7.82 13.24 -32.30
CA PHE A 461 -7.95 14.68 -32.10
C PHE A 461 -8.86 15.31 -33.16
N PHE A 462 -8.64 14.98 -34.44
CA PHE A 462 -9.44 15.52 -35.52
C PHE A 462 -10.87 14.96 -35.53
N TYR A 463 -11.03 13.67 -35.25
CA TYR A 463 -12.36 13.06 -35.11
C TYR A 463 -13.15 13.68 -33.96
N TYR A 464 -12.57 13.82 -32.77
CA TYR A 464 -13.21 14.47 -31.63
C TYR A 464 -13.64 15.90 -31.99
N LEU A 465 -12.76 16.69 -32.61
CA LEU A 465 -13.07 18.06 -32.99
C LEU A 465 -14.26 18.13 -33.97
N ASP A 466 -14.32 17.20 -34.93
CA ASP A 466 -15.44 17.10 -35.86
C ASP A 466 -16.75 16.72 -35.13
N GLN A 467 -16.71 15.77 -34.18
CA GLN A 467 -17.87 15.39 -33.36
C GLN A 467 -18.33 16.52 -32.43
N PHE A 468 -17.38 17.22 -31.82
CA PHE A 468 -17.61 18.34 -30.92
C PHE A 468 -18.29 19.50 -31.66
N VAL A 469 -17.76 19.90 -32.83
CA VAL A 469 -18.35 20.97 -33.65
C VAL A 469 -19.71 20.56 -34.22
N ALA A 470 -19.93 19.27 -34.49
CA ALA A 470 -21.22 18.74 -34.91
C ALA A 470 -22.28 18.70 -33.79
N GLY A 471 -21.89 18.94 -32.54
CA GLY A 471 -22.79 18.85 -31.39
C GLY A 471 -23.19 17.42 -31.03
N ASN A 472 -22.33 16.44 -31.32
CA ASN A 472 -22.62 15.03 -31.07
C ASN A 472 -22.42 14.68 -29.59
N LEU A 473 -23.47 14.86 -28.80
CA LEU A 473 -23.50 14.50 -27.37
C LEU A 473 -23.20 13.02 -27.09
N ALA A 474 -23.36 12.12 -28.06
CA ALA A 474 -23.07 10.71 -27.82
C ALA A 474 -21.57 10.38 -27.83
N VAL A 475 -20.74 11.29 -28.37
CA VAL A 475 -19.28 11.07 -28.50
C VAL A 475 -18.50 12.15 -27.78
N ALA A 476 -18.94 13.41 -27.87
CA ALA A 476 -18.13 14.54 -27.43
C ALA A 476 -18.46 15.05 -26.02
N ASP A 477 -19.57 14.63 -25.41
CA ASP A 477 -19.92 14.88 -24.00
C ASP A 477 -19.19 13.84 -23.15
N LEU A 478 -18.05 14.25 -22.59
CA LEU A 478 -17.13 13.38 -21.85
C LEU A 478 -17.13 13.70 -20.36
N THR A 479 -17.51 14.92 -19.96
CA THR A 479 -17.44 15.31 -18.55
C THR A 479 -18.39 16.43 -18.15
N GLY A 480 -18.76 16.48 -16.87
CA GLY A 480 -19.39 17.64 -16.26
C GLY A 480 -18.41 18.67 -15.70
N SER A 481 -17.10 18.41 -15.71
CA SER A 481 -16.05 19.33 -15.24
C SER A 481 -14.66 18.87 -15.66
N SER A 482 -13.85 19.74 -16.26
CA SER A 482 -12.43 19.47 -16.56
C SER A 482 -11.49 19.51 -15.35
N ASN A 483 -11.97 19.88 -14.16
CA ASN A 483 -11.16 19.84 -12.92
C ASN A 483 -11.09 18.41 -12.36
N PRO A 484 -9.89 17.78 -12.27
CA PRO A 484 -9.72 16.42 -11.76
C PRO A 484 -10.21 16.20 -10.32
N ASN A 485 -10.28 17.26 -9.51
CA ASN A 485 -10.75 17.16 -8.12
C ASN A 485 -12.28 17.33 -7.99
N HIS A 486 -13.01 17.43 -9.11
CA HIS A 486 -14.45 17.61 -9.10
C HIS A 486 -15.17 16.26 -9.27
N PRO A 487 -16.25 15.96 -8.52
CA PRO A 487 -16.99 14.69 -8.64
C PRO A 487 -17.65 14.42 -10.02
N ALA A 488 -17.60 15.37 -10.94
CA ALA A 488 -18.15 15.25 -12.29
C ALA A 488 -17.05 15.08 -13.36
N TYR A 489 -15.78 15.03 -12.96
CA TYR A 489 -14.66 14.74 -13.85
C TYR A 489 -14.82 13.36 -14.46
N GLY A 490 -14.73 13.26 -15.79
CA GLY A 490 -14.97 12.02 -16.55
C GLY A 490 -16.41 11.52 -16.58
N VAL A 491 -17.39 12.29 -16.09
CA VAL A 491 -18.82 11.89 -16.09
C VAL A 491 -19.63 12.77 -17.05
N PRO A 492 -20.12 12.26 -18.19
CA PRO A 492 -20.97 13.02 -19.13
C PRO A 492 -22.21 13.61 -18.45
N ASN A 493 -22.56 14.87 -18.77
CA ASN A 493 -23.63 15.61 -18.08
C ASN A 493 -24.83 15.99 -18.97
N GLY A 494 -24.82 15.61 -20.24
CA GLY A 494 -25.82 15.94 -21.24
C GLY A 494 -25.66 17.33 -21.87
N ILE A 495 -24.54 18.02 -21.62
CA ILE A 495 -24.25 19.38 -22.07
C ILE A 495 -22.86 19.38 -22.71
N LEU A 496 -22.79 19.62 -24.01
CA LEU A 496 -21.53 19.81 -24.70
C LEU A 496 -21.01 21.24 -24.51
N ASP A 497 -19.91 21.40 -23.77
CA ASP A 497 -19.28 22.70 -23.55
C ASP A 497 -17.75 22.64 -23.51
N ILE A 498 -17.10 23.70 -22.98
CA ILE A 498 -15.63 23.80 -22.98
C ILE A 498 -14.97 22.81 -22.02
N GLU A 499 -15.69 22.35 -21.00
CA GLU A 499 -15.19 21.38 -20.02
C GLU A 499 -14.89 20.05 -20.71
N ASP A 500 -15.74 19.61 -21.65
CA ASP A 500 -15.51 18.41 -22.45
C ASP A 500 -14.24 18.50 -23.29
N LEU A 501 -14.03 19.63 -23.96
CA LEU A 501 -12.85 19.84 -24.80
C LEU A 501 -11.57 19.83 -23.95
N PHE A 502 -11.58 20.46 -22.78
CA PHE A 502 -10.41 20.45 -21.90
C PHE A 502 -10.15 19.07 -21.31
N PHE A 503 -11.19 18.36 -20.88
CA PHE A 503 -11.04 16.97 -20.46
C PHE A 503 -10.49 16.09 -21.59
N PHE A 504 -11.03 16.18 -22.81
CA PHE A 504 -10.49 15.47 -23.96
C PHE A 504 -9.02 15.81 -24.21
N LEU A 505 -8.63 17.08 -24.15
CA LEU A 505 -7.24 17.48 -24.35
C LEU A 505 -6.31 16.94 -23.25
N ASP A 506 -6.79 16.89 -22.00
CA ASP A 506 -6.04 16.30 -20.90
C ASP A 506 -5.86 14.79 -21.13
N GLN A 507 -6.91 14.08 -21.53
CA GLN A 507 -6.85 12.66 -21.92
C GLN A 507 -5.98 12.44 -23.17
N PHE A 508 -6.04 13.35 -24.14
CA PHE A 508 -5.28 13.28 -25.39
C PHE A 508 -3.78 13.39 -25.14
N VAL A 509 -3.38 14.32 -24.27
CA VAL A 509 -1.98 14.53 -23.88
C VAL A 509 -1.49 13.40 -22.97
N ALA A 510 -2.37 12.87 -22.13
CA ALA A 510 -2.13 11.66 -21.34
C ALA A 510 -1.85 10.44 -22.22
N GLY A 511 -2.57 10.29 -23.35
CA GLY A 511 -2.59 9.09 -24.17
C GLY A 511 -3.54 8.04 -23.60
N CYS A 512 -3.51 6.82 -24.15
CA CYS A 512 -3.99 5.66 -23.41
C CYS A 512 -2.93 5.29 -22.40
N PHE A 513 -3.27 5.35 -21.12
CA PHE A 513 -2.41 4.84 -20.05
C PHE A 513 -2.49 3.35 -19.98
#